data_AF-M5RRA1-F1
#
_entry.id   AF-M5RRA1-F1
#
_cell.length_a   1.000
_cell.length_b   1.000
_cell.length_c   1.000
_cell.angle_alpha   90.00
_cell.angle_beta   90.00
_cell.angle_gamma   90.00
#
_symmetry.space_group_name_H-M   'P 1'
#
loop_
_entity.id
_entity.type
_entity.pdbx_description
1 polymer ?
#
loop_
_entity_poly.entity_id
_entity_poly.type
_entity_poly.pdbx_seq_one_letter_code
_entity_poly.pdbx_strand_id
1 'polypeptide(L)'
;MPENPNTLTVDCNDPSSIVGVVNSLMPLHDVDTRNRFNGIKLGVLQSEGVTGVYNRFNGRTVADILATESPHSLGKPIDTGEQDDVKFSLYDPETET
;
A
#
# COMPACT_ATOMS: atom_id res chain seq x y z
N MET A 1 22.88 -19.41 2.73
CA MET A 1 22.71 -18.09 3.37
C MET A 1 21.24 -17.75 3.27
N PRO A 2 20.57 -17.23 4.31
CA PRO A 2 19.21 -16.72 4.11
C PRO A 2 19.31 -15.57 3.10
N GLU A 3 18.59 -15.67 1.99
CA GLU A 3 18.47 -14.55 1.05
C GLU A 3 17.94 -13.34 1.82
N ASN A 4 18.57 -12.17 1.64
CA ASN A 4 18.10 -10.95 2.26
C ASN A 4 16.70 -10.65 1.70
N PRO A 5 15.62 -10.70 2.50
CA PRO A 5 14.27 -10.52 1.99
C PRO A 5 14.09 -9.15 1.32
N ASN A 6 14.91 -8.15 1.68
CA ASN A 6 14.85 -6.82 1.08
C ASN A 6 15.36 -6.79 -0.38
N THR A 7 16.08 -7.82 -0.84
CA THR A 7 16.47 -7.95 -2.26
C THR A 7 15.41 -8.64 -3.11
N LEU A 8 14.29 -9.08 -2.51
CA LEU A 8 13.17 -9.64 -3.26
C LEU A 8 12.57 -8.56 -4.16
N THR A 9 12.30 -8.95 -5.41
CA THR A 9 11.72 -8.07 -6.42
C THR A 9 10.21 -8.23 -6.42
N VAL A 10 9.49 -7.10 -6.48
CA VAL A 10 8.07 -7.10 -6.79
C VAL A 10 7.93 -7.36 -8.28
N ASP A 11 7.45 -8.53 -8.66
CA ASP A 11 7.30 -8.91 -10.06
C ASP A 11 5.90 -9.47 -10.32
N CYS A 12 5.16 -8.82 -11.21
CA CYS A 12 3.88 -9.28 -11.67
C CYS A 12 3.59 -8.84 -13.12
N ASN A 13 2.83 -9.67 -13.83
CA ASN A 13 2.54 -9.46 -15.26
C ASN A 13 1.41 -8.44 -15.50
N ASP A 14 0.62 -8.13 -14.48
CA ASP A 14 -0.58 -7.31 -14.61
C ASP A 14 -0.88 -6.50 -13.33
N PRO A 15 -1.37 -5.25 -13.44
CA PRO A 15 -1.72 -4.41 -12.30
C PRO A 15 -2.68 -5.06 -11.29
N SER A 16 -3.66 -5.86 -11.70
CA SER A 16 -4.62 -6.47 -10.77
C SER A 16 -3.97 -7.45 -9.79
N SER A 17 -2.80 -7.99 -10.13
CA SER A 17 -2.05 -8.93 -9.29
C SER A 17 -1.04 -8.29 -8.33
N ILE A 18 -0.73 -6.99 -8.51
CA ILE A 18 0.35 -6.31 -7.76
C ILE A 18 0.14 -6.34 -6.25
N VAL A 19 -1.09 -6.13 -5.79
CA VAL A 19 -1.40 -6.11 -4.35
C VAL A 19 -1.20 -7.49 -3.73
N GLY A 20 -1.54 -8.55 -4.47
CA GLY A 20 -1.31 -9.93 -4.06
C GLY A 20 0.17 -10.24 -3.90
N VAL A 21 0.99 -9.84 -4.87
CA VAL A 21 2.46 -10.03 -4.82
C VAL A 21 3.09 -9.23 -3.69
N VAL A 22 2.74 -7.95 -3.54
CA VAL A 22 3.27 -7.14 -2.43
C VAL A 22 2.88 -7.73 -1.08
N ASN A 23 1.65 -8.22 -0.94
CA ASN A 23 1.19 -8.86 0.30
C ASN A 23 1.88 -10.21 0.57
N SER A 24 2.26 -10.97 -0.45
CA SER A 24 2.98 -12.24 -0.26
C SER A 24 4.43 -12.04 0.18
N LEU A 25 5.02 -10.88 -0.12
CA LEU A 25 6.36 -10.50 0.37
C LEU A 25 6.34 -10.09 1.85
N MET A 26 5.25 -9.49 2.35
CA MET A 26 5.17 -8.96 3.72
C MET A 26 5.63 -9.95 4.82
N PRO A 27 5.19 -11.23 4.85
CA PRO A 27 5.59 -12.17 5.90
C PRO A 27 7.09 -12.49 5.93
N LEU A 28 7.83 -12.18 4.86
CA LEU A 28 9.26 -12.45 4.71
C LEU A 28 10.13 -11.37 5.37
N HIS A 29 9.54 -10.24 5.77
CA HIS A 29 10.25 -9.12 6.38
C HIS A 29 9.96 -8.99 7.89
N ASP A 30 10.86 -8.34 8.60
CA ASP A 30 10.67 -7.97 10.00
C ASP A 30 9.50 -6.95 10.17
N VAL A 31 9.12 -6.67 11.41
CA VAL A 31 7.97 -5.80 11.71
C VAL A 31 8.18 -4.36 11.22
N ASP A 32 9.37 -3.81 11.36
CA ASP A 32 9.65 -2.42 10.96
C ASP A 32 9.55 -2.27 9.44
N THR A 33 10.21 -3.16 8.72
CA THR A 33 10.18 -3.20 7.26
C THR A 33 8.76 -3.38 6.74
N ARG A 34 7.96 -4.27 7.35
CA ARG A 34 6.53 -4.45 7.02
C ARG A 34 5.74 -3.16 7.21
N ASN A 35 5.90 -2.49 8.35
CA ASN A 35 5.15 -1.27 8.66
C ASN A 35 5.46 -0.16 7.65
N ARG A 36 6.76 0.04 7.34
CA ARG A 36 7.20 1.03 6.36
C ARG A 36 6.70 0.70 4.96
N PHE A 37 6.86 -0.54 4.51
CA PHE A 37 6.45 -0.95 3.17
C PHE A 37 4.93 -0.86 3.01
N ASN A 38 4.17 -1.22 4.05
CA ASN A 38 2.72 -1.12 4.03
C ASN A 38 2.24 0.35 4.03
N GLY A 39 2.91 1.24 4.77
CA GLY A 39 2.62 2.68 4.73
C GLY A 39 2.82 3.28 3.33
N ILE A 40 3.92 2.95 2.66
CA ILE A 40 4.18 3.36 1.27
C ILE A 40 3.11 2.78 0.34
N LYS A 41 2.84 1.47 0.41
CA LYS A 41 1.83 0.78 -0.42
C LYS A 41 0.47 1.45 -0.31
N LEU A 42 -0.01 1.67 0.91
CA LEU A 42 -1.32 2.29 1.16
C LEU A 42 -1.34 3.76 0.69
N GLY A 43 -0.23 4.47 0.87
CA GLY A 43 -0.05 5.83 0.37
C GLY A 43 -0.21 5.97 -1.14
N VAL A 44 0.48 5.10 -1.89
CA VAL A 44 0.38 5.05 -3.34
C VAL A 44 -1.00 4.57 -3.77
N LEU A 45 -1.55 3.55 -3.10
CA LEU A 45 -2.88 3.04 -3.40
C LEU A 45 -3.97 4.11 -3.21
N GLN A 46 -3.86 4.95 -2.18
CA GLN A 46 -4.81 6.03 -1.91
C GLN A 46 -4.72 7.16 -2.96
N SER A 47 -3.52 7.48 -3.44
CA SER A 47 -3.29 8.62 -4.33
C SER A 47 -3.41 8.29 -5.82
N GLU A 48 -2.99 7.08 -6.22
CA GLU A 48 -2.84 6.69 -7.63
C GLU A 48 -3.52 5.34 -7.95
N GLY A 49 -4.13 4.69 -6.96
CA GLY A 49 -4.78 3.41 -7.13
C GLY A 49 -3.82 2.26 -7.44
N VAL A 50 -4.39 1.13 -7.86
CA VAL A 50 -3.65 -0.11 -8.12
C VAL A 50 -2.62 0.06 -9.25
N THR A 51 -2.97 0.83 -10.28
CA THR A 51 -2.06 1.14 -11.41
C THR A 51 -0.84 1.93 -10.95
N GLY A 52 -1.00 2.87 -10.01
CA GLY A 52 0.12 3.60 -9.41
C GLY A 52 1.08 2.68 -8.67
N VAL A 53 0.54 1.76 -7.87
CA VAL A 53 1.35 0.75 -7.16
C VAL A 53 2.12 -0.12 -8.16
N TYR A 54 1.46 -0.58 -9.22
CA TYR A 54 2.11 -1.34 -10.28
C TYR A 54 3.27 -0.56 -10.93
N ASN A 55 3.01 0.66 -11.39
CA ASN A 55 4.02 1.47 -12.08
C ASN A 55 5.22 1.82 -11.21
N ARG A 56 5.00 2.02 -9.90
CA ARG A 56 6.05 2.44 -8.97
C ARG A 56 6.82 1.28 -8.37
N PHE A 57 6.22 0.09 -8.23
CA PHE A 57 6.84 -1.03 -7.50
C PHE A 57 7.29 -2.16 -8.42
N ASN A 58 6.57 -2.43 -9.52
CA ASN A 58 6.86 -3.59 -10.36
C ASN A 58 8.27 -3.51 -10.97
N GLY A 59 8.99 -4.63 -10.97
CA GLY A 59 10.39 -4.72 -11.40
C GLY A 59 11.41 -4.15 -10.41
N ARG A 60 11.00 -3.70 -9.22
CA ARG A 60 11.90 -3.11 -8.22
C ARG A 60 12.01 -3.98 -6.98
N THR A 61 13.16 -3.86 -6.31
CA THR A 61 13.37 -4.55 -5.02
C THR A 61 12.67 -3.82 -3.89
N VAL A 62 12.31 -4.55 -2.83
CA VAL A 62 11.74 -3.95 -1.62
C VAL A 62 12.69 -2.91 -1.01
N ALA A 63 14.01 -3.17 -1.03
CA ALA A 63 15.03 -2.22 -0.58
C ALA A 63 15.00 -0.90 -1.36
N ASP A 64 14.90 -0.98 -2.70
CA ASP A 64 14.85 0.20 -3.57
C ASP A 64 13.58 1.02 -3.29
N ILE A 65 12.42 0.36 -3.19
CA ILE A 65 11.15 1.03 -2.86
C ILE A 65 11.23 1.75 -1.52
N LEU A 66 11.76 1.11 -0.48
CA LEU A 66 11.90 1.69 0.85
C LEU A 66 12.90 2.86 0.92
N ALA A 67 13.85 2.92 -0.03
CA ALA A 67 14.86 3.96 -0.10
C ALA A 67 14.38 5.19 -0.88
N THR A 68 13.56 5.00 -1.93
CA THR A 68 13.14 6.10 -2.81
C THR A 68 11.74 6.63 -2.52
N GLU A 69 10.81 5.75 -2.13
CA GLU A 69 9.44 6.17 -1.89
C GLU A 69 9.33 6.72 -0.47
N SER A 70 8.75 7.92 -0.37
CA SER A 70 8.40 8.47 0.93
C SER A 70 7.13 7.78 1.43
N PRO A 71 7.05 7.44 2.73
CA PRO A 71 5.76 7.07 3.32
C PRO A 71 4.83 8.25 3.08
N HIS A 72 3.78 8.06 2.28
CA HIS A 72 2.77 9.10 2.19
C HIS A 72 2.10 9.14 3.55
N SER A 73 1.93 10.34 4.10
CA SER A 73 1.04 10.50 5.23
C SER A 73 -0.33 10.01 4.79
N LEU A 74 -0.75 8.85 5.29
CA LEU A 74 -2.13 8.42 5.13
C LEU A 74 -2.98 9.57 5.65
N GLY A 75 -3.78 10.15 4.75
CA GLY A 75 -4.70 11.21 5.14
C GLY A 75 -5.60 10.73 6.27
N LYS A 76 -6.31 11.66 6.93
CA LYS A 76 -7.38 11.24 7.83
C LYS A 76 -8.29 10.24 7.11
N PRO A 77 -8.82 9.23 7.82
CA PRO A 77 -9.83 8.35 7.26
C PRO A 77 -10.88 9.15 6.49
N ILE A 78 -11.35 8.60 5.37
CA ILE A 78 -12.41 9.25 4.61
C ILE A 78 -13.68 9.15 5.47
N ASP A 79 -14.07 10.27 6.07
CA ASP A 79 -15.23 10.31 6.95
C ASP A 79 -16.55 10.35 6.14
N THR A 80 -16.51 10.99 4.96
CA THR A 80 -17.67 11.15 4.07
C THR A 80 -17.27 11.11 2.60
N GLY A 81 -18.22 10.77 1.72
CA GLY A 81 -18.05 10.85 0.28
C GLY A 81 -19.37 11.07 -0.45
N GLU A 82 -19.29 11.32 -1.76
CA GLU A 82 -20.45 11.51 -2.63
C GLU A 82 -20.25 10.71 -3.92
N GLN A 83 -21.28 9.95 -4.31
CA GLN A 83 -21.31 9.20 -5.56
C GLN A 83 -22.73 9.23 -6.11
N ASP A 84 -22.89 9.56 -7.39
CA ASP A 84 -24.19 9.63 -8.06
C ASP A 84 -25.23 10.48 -7.29
N ASP A 85 -24.81 11.66 -6.80
CA ASP A 85 -25.59 12.57 -5.93
C ASP A 85 -25.99 12.00 -4.56
N VAL A 86 -25.50 10.81 -4.19
CA VAL A 86 -25.72 10.19 -2.88
C VAL A 86 -24.53 10.48 -1.96
N LYS A 87 -24.80 11.19 -0.86
CA LYS A 87 -23.82 11.41 0.21
C LYS A 87 -23.82 10.23 1.18
N PHE A 88 -22.64 9.69 1.46
CA PHE A 88 -22.44 8.61 2.41
C PHE A 88 -21.46 9.03 3.51
N SER A 89 -21.77 8.64 4.74
CA SER A 89 -20.83 8.64 5.87
C SER A 89 -20.26 7.23 6.00
N LEU A 90 -18.94 7.09 5.99
CA LEU A 90 -18.29 5.77 6.06
C LEU A 90 -18.12 5.27 7.50
N TYR A 91 -18.26 6.18 8.46
CA TYR A 91 -18.35 5.88 9.87
C TYR A 91 -19.70 6.39 10.39
N ASP A 92 -20.41 5.54 11.11
CA ASP A 92 -21.47 6.01 11.99
C ASP A 92 -20.76 6.70 13.16
N PRO A 93 -21.03 7.98 13.47
CA PRO A 93 -20.41 8.67 14.60
C PRO A 93 -20.91 8.12 15.95
N GLU A 94 -21.14 6.79 16.07
CA GLU A 94 -21.83 6.11 17.17
C GLU A 94 -21.62 6.85 18.49
N THR A 95 -22.72 7.48 18.93
CA THR A 95 -23.17 7.40 20.32
C THR A 95 -22.03 7.32 21.33
N GLU A 96 -21.40 8.46 21.60
CA GLU A 96 -20.79 8.69 22.91
C GLU A 96 -21.91 8.60 23.96
N THR A 97 -22.11 7.41 24.54
CA THR A 97 -22.82 7.23 25.82
C THR A 97 -21.83 6.90 26.92
#